data_AF-Q16XP9-F1
#
_entry.id   AF-Q16XP9-F1
#
_cell.length_a   1.000
_cell.length_b   1.000
_cell.length_c   1.000
_cell.angle_alpha   90.00
_cell.angle_beta   90.00
_cell.angle_gamma   90.00
#
_symmetry.space_group_name_H-M   'P 1'
#
loop_
_entity.id
_entity.type
_entity.pdbx_description
1 polymer ?
#
loop_
_entity_poly.entity_id
_entity_poly.type
_entity_poly.pdbx_seq_one_letter_code
_entity_poly.pdbx_strand_id
1 'polypeptide(L)'
;MMALRTLRHIAPAISGTAKTSLASVTTSRNFWGWINMMFNRVDTARLKVVGPDRLCAEWLLRNGARAKFVNIPHEQVNYNLLPNEKVSVLIEEFDGTDSGIMHIGFDHLKGLTRLRKIRLHNCVYLEDQALAKLRFVADTLEELEVSNCKNVTDFGLLSLKDLKKLKQLSTHNLPYVKNLQKVEEELKKSLPNCSMDLKP
;
A
#
# COMPACT_ATOMS: atom_id res chain seq x y z
N MET A 1 -31.79 52.07 -46.96
CA MET A 1 -30.41 52.62 -46.99
C MET A 1 -30.19 53.43 -45.72
N MET A 2 -29.16 53.08 -44.93
CA MET A 2 -28.41 53.93 -43.97
C MET A 2 -29.19 54.70 -42.88
N ALA A 3 -28.77 54.89 -41.62
CA ALA A 3 -27.64 54.45 -40.82
C ALA A 3 -27.87 54.88 -39.34
N LEU A 4 -27.08 54.31 -38.43
CA LEU A 4 -26.49 54.88 -37.19
C LEU A 4 -27.34 55.21 -35.92
N ARG A 5 -26.90 54.53 -34.82
CA ARG A 5 -26.56 54.98 -33.45
C ARG A 5 -27.55 55.84 -32.64
N THR A 6 -27.88 55.40 -31.41
CA THR A 6 -27.21 55.83 -30.16
C THR A 6 -27.74 55.15 -28.87
N LEU A 7 -26.81 54.60 -28.08
CA LEU A 7 -26.63 54.60 -26.61
C LEU A 7 -27.82 54.83 -25.62
N ARG A 8 -27.96 53.90 -24.65
CA ARG A 8 -27.82 54.07 -23.16
C ARG A 8 -28.49 52.86 -22.47
N HIS A 9 -27.71 51.97 -21.84
CA HIS A 9 -27.47 51.85 -20.38
C HIS A 9 -28.61 51.22 -19.54
N ILE A 10 -28.31 50.02 -18.99
CA ILE A 10 -28.47 49.55 -17.59
C ILE A 10 -29.90 49.64 -17.00
N ALA A 11 -30.60 48.61 -16.49
CA ALA A 11 -30.42 47.19 -16.20
C ALA A 11 -31.84 46.59 -15.96
N PRO A 12 -32.01 45.26 -15.77
CA PRO A 12 -33.06 44.81 -14.88
C PRO A 12 -32.53 43.97 -13.71
N ALA A 13 -32.99 44.41 -12.53
CA ALA A 13 -33.40 43.69 -11.35
C ALA A 13 -32.97 42.22 -11.17
N ILE A 14 -32.27 42.02 -10.05
CA ILE A 14 -32.04 40.76 -9.36
C ILE A 14 -33.37 40.28 -8.76
N SER A 15 -33.78 39.05 -9.08
CA SER A 15 -34.63 38.26 -8.17
C SER A 15 -34.45 36.78 -8.42
N GLY A 16 -33.94 36.05 -7.42
CA GLY A 16 -33.89 34.60 -7.44
C GLY A 16 -32.76 34.02 -6.60
N THR A 17 -32.91 34.02 -5.28
CA THR A 17 -32.06 33.24 -4.37
C THR A 17 -32.34 31.75 -4.57
N ALA A 18 -31.54 31.08 -5.39
CA ALA A 18 -31.50 29.62 -5.42
C ALA A 18 -30.67 29.12 -4.22
N LYS A 19 -31.36 28.64 -3.18
CA LYS A 19 -30.75 27.84 -2.11
C LYS A 19 -30.29 26.52 -2.72
N THR A 20 -29.01 26.41 -3.05
CA THR A 20 -28.36 25.12 -3.33
C THR A 20 -28.13 24.43 -1.99
N SER A 21 -28.96 23.42 -1.68
CA SER A 21 -28.65 22.53 -0.57
C SER A 21 -27.46 21.67 -0.97
N LEU A 22 -26.38 21.74 -0.19
CA LEU A 22 -25.35 20.71 -0.22
C LEU A 22 -25.98 19.43 0.34
N ALA A 23 -26.39 18.54 -0.56
CA ALA A 23 -26.69 17.17 -0.19
C ALA A 23 -25.40 16.59 0.41
N SER A 24 -25.42 16.34 1.72
CA SER A 24 -24.39 15.55 2.38
C SER A 24 -24.38 14.18 1.72
N VAL A 25 -23.37 13.89 0.91
CA VAL A 25 -23.14 12.55 0.37
C VAL A 25 -22.79 11.67 1.56
N THR A 26 -23.80 11.04 2.17
CA THR A 26 -23.61 9.97 3.14
C THR A 26 -23.10 8.78 2.36
N THR A 27 -21.78 8.66 2.22
CA THR A 27 -21.16 7.46 1.68
C THR A 27 -21.43 6.34 2.66
N SER A 28 -22.46 5.53 2.40
CA SER A 28 -22.67 4.26 3.08
C SER A 28 -21.43 3.42 2.82
N ARG A 29 -20.56 3.27 3.82
CA ARG A 29 -19.39 2.39 3.72
C ARG A 29 -19.94 0.97 3.65
N ASN A 30 -19.70 0.28 2.53
CA ASN A 30 -20.01 -1.13 2.39
C ASN A 30 -19.46 -1.89 3.61
N PHE A 31 -20.32 -2.62 4.32
CA PHE A 31 -20.00 -3.34 5.56
C PHE A 31 -18.69 -4.13 5.44
N TRP A 32 -18.52 -4.88 4.35
CA TRP A 32 -17.31 -5.67 4.10
C TRP A 32 -16.06 -4.82 3.86
N GLY A 33 -16.22 -3.67 3.20
CA GLY A 33 -15.14 -2.70 3.05
C GLY A 33 -14.71 -2.10 4.40
N TRP A 34 -15.67 -1.81 5.28
CA TRP A 34 -15.38 -1.36 6.64
C TRP A 34 -14.67 -2.44 7.47
N ILE A 35 -15.12 -3.70 7.39
CA ILE A 35 -14.46 -4.84 8.08
C ILE A 35 -13.01 -4.98 7.61
N ASN A 36 -12.75 -5.04 6.29
CA ASN A 36 -11.39 -5.14 5.77
C ASN A 36 -10.51 -3.97 6.24
N MET A 37 -11.09 -2.76 6.27
CA MET A 37 -10.40 -1.58 6.79
C MET A 37 -10.03 -1.72 8.28
N MET A 38 -10.92 -2.27 9.11
CA MET A 38 -10.64 -2.49 10.53
C MET A 38 -9.55 -3.53 10.74
N PHE A 39 -9.56 -4.63 9.98
CA PHE A 39 -8.54 -5.68 10.08
C PHE A 39 -7.13 -5.17 9.71
N ASN A 40 -7.04 -4.17 8.85
CA ASN A 40 -5.77 -3.58 8.42
C ASN A 40 -5.36 -2.35 9.23
N ARG A 41 -6.24 -1.75 10.03
CA ARG A 41 -5.90 -0.55 10.80
C ARG A 41 -4.84 -0.86 11.86
N VAL A 42 -3.88 0.06 12.02
CA VAL A 42 -2.90 0.02 13.11
C VAL A 42 -3.59 0.37 14.43
N ASP A 43 -3.45 -0.52 15.41
CA ASP A 43 -3.84 -0.24 16.80
C ASP A 43 -2.64 0.37 17.55
N THR A 44 -2.68 1.68 17.76
CA THR A 44 -1.61 2.41 18.46
C THR A 44 -1.54 2.10 19.95
N ALA A 45 -2.63 1.65 20.58
CA ALA A 45 -2.61 1.23 21.98
C ALA A 45 -1.90 -0.12 22.09
N ARG A 46 -2.25 -1.07 21.20
CA ARG A 46 -1.57 -2.37 21.12
C ARG A 46 -0.08 -2.21 20.78
N LEU A 47 0.27 -1.30 19.86
CA LEU A 47 1.66 -0.99 19.51
C LEU A 47 2.53 -0.68 20.74
N LYS A 48 2.00 0.11 21.69
CA LYS A 48 2.72 0.48 22.92
C LYS A 48 2.97 -0.68 23.86
N VAL A 49 2.15 -1.73 23.78
CA VAL A 49 2.23 -2.91 24.65
C VAL A 49 3.19 -3.95 24.07
N VAL A 50 3.08 -4.24 22.78
CA VAL A 50 3.79 -5.38 22.17
C VAL A 50 4.95 -5.01 21.26
N GLY A 51 5.07 -3.73 20.91
CA GLY A 51 6.08 -3.26 19.95
C GLY A 51 5.73 -3.54 18.49
N PRO A 52 6.55 -3.05 17.54
CA PRO A 52 6.23 -3.04 16.12
C PRO A 52 6.21 -4.44 15.49
N ASP A 53 7.23 -5.26 15.75
CA ASP A 53 7.34 -6.60 15.15
C ASP A 53 6.19 -7.52 15.54
N ARG A 54 5.84 -7.57 16.83
CA ARG A 54 4.71 -8.37 17.28
C ARG A 54 3.39 -7.85 16.72
N LEU A 55 3.17 -6.53 16.70
CA LEU A 55 1.95 -5.96 16.14
C LEU A 55 1.83 -6.24 14.64
N CYS A 56 2.93 -6.14 13.90
CA CYS A 56 2.97 -6.47 12.48
C CYS A 56 2.64 -7.96 12.25
N ALA A 57 3.21 -8.87 13.05
CA ALA A 57 2.89 -10.30 12.94
C ALA A 57 1.41 -10.59 13.22
N GLU A 58 0.82 -9.93 14.23
CA GLU A 58 -0.63 -10.01 14.50
C GLU A 58 -1.45 -9.52 13.30
N TRP A 59 -1.02 -8.45 12.63
CA TRP A 59 -1.66 -7.94 11.41
C TRP A 59 -1.57 -8.89 10.23
N LEU A 60 -0.39 -9.45 9.98
CA LEU A 60 -0.19 -10.40 8.90
C LEU A 60 -1.09 -11.63 9.09
N LEU A 61 -0.98 -12.29 10.24
CA LEU A 61 -1.66 -13.55 10.50
C LEU A 61 -3.19 -13.40 10.53
N ARG A 62 -3.73 -12.31 11.10
CA ARG A 62 -5.19 -12.08 11.12
C ARG A 62 -5.78 -11.76 9.74
N ASN A 63 -4.94 -11.35 8.78
CA ASN A 63 -5.34 -11.12 7.39
C ASN A 63 -5.00 -12.30 6.47
N GLY A 64 -4.55 -13.44 7.01
CA GLY A 64 -4.20 -14.63 6.23
C GLY A 64 -2.82 -14.58 5.57
N ALA A 65 -1.99 -13.58 5.89
CA ALA A 65 -0.59 -13.54 5.51
C ALA A 65 0.26 -14.37 6.49
N ARG A 66 1.55 -14.47 6.21
CA ARG A 66 2.53 -15.27 6.96
C ARG A 66 3.70 -14.39 7.38
N ALA A 67 4.29 -14.73 8.51
CA ALA A 67 5.44 -14.02 9.05
C ALA A 67 6.52 -15.03 9.43
N LYS A 68 7.77 -14.78 9.03
CA LYS A 68 8.92 -15.52 9.53
C LYS A 68 9.73 -14.61 10.45
N PHE A 69 10.16 -15.16 11.58
CA PHE A 69 10.98 -14.43 12.55
C PHE A 69 12.44 -14.84 12.45
N VAL A 70 13.35 -13.91 12.74
CA VAL A 70 14.81 -14.13 12.63
C VAL A 70 15.29 -15.41 13.34
N ASN A 71 14.70 -15.73 14.49
CA ASN A 71 15.11 -16.86 15.34
C ASN A 71 14.17 -18.07 15.23
N ILE A 72 13.24 -18.07 14.27
CA ILE A 72 12.27 -19.16 14.10
C ILE A 72 12.36 -19.64 12.64
N PRO A 73 12.80 -20.89 12.41
CA PRO A 73 13.17 -21.35 11.06
C PRO A 73 11.98 -21.46 10.10
N HIS A 74 10.77 -21.62 10.64
CA HIS A 74 9.56 -21.82 9.85
C HIS A 74 8.65 -20.59 9.88
N GLU A 75 7.96 -20.37 8.77
CA GLU A 75 6.91 -19.38 8.67
C GLU A 75 5.78 -19.66 9.66
N GLN A 76 5.33 -18.59 10.30
CA GLN A 76 4.13 -18.62 11.12
C GLN A 76 2.94 -18.33 10.21
N VAL A 77 1.93 -19.20 10.31
CA VAL A 77 0.68 -19.10 9.54
C VAL A 77 -0.56 -19.08 10.43
N ASN A 78 -0.39 -19.37 11.73
CA ASN A 78 -1.49 -19.46 12.68
C ASN A 78 -1.33 -18.39 13.76
N TYR A 79 -2.28 -17.45 13.80
CA TYR A 79 -2.33 -16.37 14.80
C TYR A 79 -2.24 -16.89 16.24
N ASN A 80 -2.93 -17.99 16.55
CA ASN A 80 -3.00 -18.55 17.91
C ASN A 80 -1.70 -19.25 18.35
N LEU A 81 -0.76 -19.47 17.41
CA LEU A 81 0.55 -20.05 17.69
C LEU A 81 1.66 -18.99 17.76
N LEU A 82 1.30 -17.70 17.73
CA LEU A 82 2.26 -16.64 17.99
C LEU A 82 2.93 -16.87 19.36
N PRO A 83 4.24 -16.60 19.49
CA PRO A 83 4.93 -16.67 20.77
C PRO A 83 4.24 -15.84 21.85
N ASN A 84 4.46 -16.20 23.11
CA ASN A 84 3.96 -15.41 24.23
C ASN A 84 4.41 -13.93 24.10
N GLU A 85 3.56 -12.98 24.49
CA GLU A 85 3.84 -11.53 24.38
C GLU A 85 5.14 -11.10 25.07
N LYS A 86 5.60 -11.84 26.09
CA LYS A 86 6.86 -11.58 26.79
C LYS A 86 8.10 -11.97 25.97
N VAL A 87 7.92 -12.78 24.93
CA VAL A 87 9.00 -13.22 24.04
C VAL A 87 9.11 -12.21 22.91
N SER A 88 10.22 -11.47 22.89
CA SER A 88 10.53 -10.55 21.79
C SER A 88 10.83 -11.35 20.51
N VAL A 89 10.21 -10.93 19.42
CA VAL A 89 10.41 -11.48 18.08
C VAL A 89 10.73 -10.33 17.13
N LEU A 90 11.52 -10.63 16.10
CA LEU A 90 11.84 -9.70 15.02
C LEU A 90 11.41 -10.34 13.70
N ILE A 91 10.60 -9.65 12.92
CA ILE A 91 10.16 -10.15 11.61
C ILE A 91 11.33 -10.05 10.63
N GLU A 92 11.57 -11.16 9.94
CA GLU A 92 12.57 -11.28 8.88
C GLU A 92 11.93 -11.35 7.49
N GLU A 93 10.82 -12.09 7.36
CA GLU A 93 10.11 -12.28 6.09
C GLU A 93 8.60 -12.09 6.27
N PHE A 94 7.99 -11.49 5.26
CA PHE A 94 6.56 -11.26 5.13
C PHE A 94 6.09 -11.91 3.83
N ASP A 95 5.21 -12.90 3.93
CA ASP A 95 4.50 -13.45 2.77
C ASP A 95 3.00 -13.10 2.82
N GLY A 96 2.56 -12.22 1.93
CA GLY A 96 1.18 -11.77 1.75
C GLY A 96 0.34 -12.61 0.79
N THR A 97 0.81 -13.79 0.38
CA THR A 97 0.09 -14.67 -0.56
C THR A 97 -1.35 -14.94 -0.13
N ASP A 98 -2.30 -14.63 -1.03
CA ASP A 98 -3.75 -14.84 -0.86
C ASP A 98 -4.35 -14.15 0.38
N SER A 99 -3.74 -13.04 0.82
CA SER A 99 -4.14 -12.35 2.05
C SER A 99 -5.04 -11.13 1.81
N GLY A 100 -5.80 -10.76 2.86
CA GLY A 100 -6.67 -9.58 2.92
C GLY A 100 -5.93 -8.28 3.26
N ILE A 101 -4.60 -8.22 3.09
CA ILE A 101 -3.80 -7.03 3.41
C ILE A 101 -4.12 -5.88 2.46
N MET A 102 -4.06 -4.65 2.97
CA MET A 102 -4.33 -3.43 2.21
C MET A 102 -3.30 -2.35 2.54
N HIS A 103 -3.20 -1.33 1.68
CA HIS A 103 -2.23 -0.24 1.83
C HIS A 103 -2.27 0.46 3.21
N ILE A 104 -3.43 0.53 3.88
CA ILE A 104 -3.52 1.12 5.23
C ILE A 104 -2.77 0.29 6.28
N GLY A 105 -2.67 -1.02 6.09
CA GLY A 105 -1.98 -1.94 6.99
C GLY A 105 -0.47 -1.90 6.88
N PHE A 106 0.08 -1.42 5.77
CA PHE A 106 1.53 -1.28 5.60
C PHE A 106 2.18 -0.26 6.56
N ASP A 107 1.38 0.53 7.28
CA ASP A 107 1.88 1.33 8.41
C ASP A 107 2.40 0.48 9.59
N HIS A 108 2.03 -0.80 9.67
CA HIS A 108 2.62 -1.77 10.62
C HIS A 108 4.11 -2.03 10.35
N LEU A 109 4.62 -1.69 9.16
CA LEU A 109 6.04 -1.84 8.83
C LEU A 109 6.93 -0.79 9.53
N LYS A 110 6.34 0.26 10.09
CA LYS A 110 7.08 1.30 10.82
C LYS A 110 7.77 0.70 12.04
N GLY A 111 9.09 0.91 12.12
CA GLY A 111 9.91 0.46 13.25
C GLY A 111 10.40 -0.98 13.15
N LEU A 112 10.09 -1.70 12.06
CA LEU A 112 10.72 -3.00 11.80
C LEU A 112 12.18 -2.77 11.38
N THR A 113 13.10 -3.47 12.04
CA THR A 113 14.55 -3.27 11.84
C THR A 113 15.24 -4.44 11.16
N ARG A 114 14.52 -5.53 10.89
CA ARG A 114 15.08 -6.78 10.38
C ARG A 114 14.32 -7.37 9.20
N LEU A 115 13.29 -6.71 8.67
CA LEU A 115 12.51 -7.22 7.54
C LEU A 115 13.34 -7.18 6.26
N ARG A 116 13.64 -8.34 5.68
CA ARG A 116 14.54 -8.50 4.52
C ARG A 116 13.81 -8.93 3.25
N LYS A 117 12.70 -9.66 3.39
CA LYS A 117 11.99 -10.26 2.27
C LYS A 117 10.49 -10.02 2.37
N ILE A 118 9.92 -9.58 1.25
CA ILE A 118 8.48 -9.41 1.11
C ILE A 118 8.02 -10.14 -0.16
N ARG A 119 7.03 -11.02 -0.02
CA ARG A 119 6.28 -11.60 -1.13
C ARG A 119 4.85 -11.08 -1.11
N LEU A 120 4.40 -10.51 -2.22
CA LEU A 120 3.02 -10.05 -2.40
C LEU A 120 2.43 -10.78 -3.62
N HIS A 121 1.79 -11.91 -3.36
CA HIS A 121 1.17 -12.74 -4.39
C HIS A 121 -0.35 -12.71 -4.28
N ASN A 122 -1.05 -12.42 -5.37
CA ASN A 122 -2.51 -12.46 -5.44
C ASN A 122 -3.21 -11.61 -4.33
N CYS A 123 -2.60 -10.49 -3.93
CA CYS A 123 -3.15 -9.58 -2.93
C CYS A 123 -4.19 -8.65 -3.59
N VAL A 124 -5.46 -9.04 -3.59
CA VAL A 124 -6.53 -8.38 -4.37
C VAL A 124 -6.84 -6.93 -3.96
N TYR A 125 -6.45 -6.53 -2.75
CA TYR A 125 -6.63 -5.17 -2.22
C TYR A 125 -5.33 -4.35 -2.18
N LEU A 126 -4.24 -4.87 -2.76
CA LEU A 126 -2.98 -4.16 -2.85
C LEU A 126 -3.03 -3.10 -3.94
N GLU A 127 -2.65 -1.87 -3.59
CA GLU A 127 -2.59 -0.70 -4.49
C GLU A 127 -1.22 -0.03 -4.38
N ASP A 128 -0.94 0.93 -5.26
CA ASP A 128 0.35 1.64 -5.35
C ASP A 128 0.82 2.25 -4.01
N GLN A 129 -0.11 2.73 -3.18
CA GLN A 129 0.16 3.32 -1.88
C GLN A 129 0.79 2.31 -0.91
N ALA A 130 0.53 1.01 -1.09
CA ALA A 130 1.18 -0.04 -0.30
C ALA A 130 2.67 -0.14 -0.64
N LEU A 131 3.01 -0.13 -1.94
CA LEU A 131 4.39 -0.16 -2.41
C LEU A 131 5.16 1.10 -1.97
N ALA A 132 4.53 2.27 -2.04
CA ALA A 132 5.14 3.51 -1.56
C ALA A 132 5.46 3.47 -0.05
N LYS A 133 4.72 2.68 0.74
CA LYS A 133 4.96 2.52 2.19
C LYS A 133 6.08 1.53 2.51
N LEU A 134 6.60 0.78 1.54
CA LEU A 134 7.81 -0.03 1.73
C LEU A 134 9.03 0.82 2.09
N ARG A 135 8.98 2.15 1.89
CA ARG A 135 9.97 3.10 2.42
C ARG A 135 10.22 2.98 3.92
N PHE A 136 9.26 2.46 4.70
CA PHE A 136 9.44 2.25 6.15
C PHE A 136 10.50 1.19 6.47
N VAL A 137 10.85 0.35 5.50
CA VAL A 137 11.88 -0.71 5.60
C VAL A 137 12.94 -0.57 4.51
N ALA A 138 13.14 0.65 3.98
CA ALA A 138 14.10 0.92 2.91
C ALA A 138 15.55 0.55 3.27
N ASP A 139 15.89 0.61 4.56
CA ASP A 139 17.22 0.30 5.08
C ASP A 139 17.47 -1.20 5.29
N THR A 140 16.45 -2.05 5.16
CA THR A 140 16.53 -3.48 5.49
C THR A 140 16.01 -4.41 4.40
N LEU A 141 15.08 -3.96 3.55
CA LEU A 141 14.45 -4.78 2.53
C LEU A 141 15.43 -5.11 1.39
N GLU A 142 15.63 -6.40 1.14
CA GLU A 142 16.58 -6.94 0.17
C GLU A 142 15.89 -7.68 -0.99
N GLU A 143 14.75 -8.33 -0.73
CA GLU A 143 14.00 -9.10 -1.73
C GLU A 143 12.53 -8.68 -1.76
N LEU A 144 12.03 -8.34 -2.94
CA LEU A 144 10.62 -8.02 -3.15
C LEU A 144 10.07 -8.77 -4.37
N GLU A 145 9.01 -9.53 -4.16
CA GLU A 145 8.18 -10.10 -5.23
C GLU A 145 6.80 -9.44 -5.19
N VAL A 146 6.32 -8.97 -6.35
CA VAL A 146 4.94 -8.48 -6.54
C VAL A 146 4.32 -9.19 -7.73
N SER A 147 3.41 -10.13 -7.47
CA SER A 147 2.82 -10.97 -8.51
C SER A 147 1.30 -11.09 -8.37
N ASN A 148 0.58 -11.14 -9.50
CA ASN A 148 -0.89 -11.24 -9.55
C ASN A 148 -1.64 -10.13 -8.77
N CYS A 149 -1.00 -8.98 -8.51
CA CYS A 149 -1.59 -7.87 -7.76
C CYS A 149 -2.18 -6.84 -8.73
N LYS A 150 -3.45 -7.04 -9.11
CA LYS A 150 -4.07 -6.36 -10.27
C LYS A 150 -4.10 -4.83 -10.19
N ASN A 151 -4.25 -4.26 -9.00
CA ASN A 151 -4.38 -2.79 -8.84
C ASN A 151 -3.04 -2.07 -8.73
N VAL A 152 -1.91 -2.78 -8.83
CA VAL A 152 -0.58 -2.17 -8.91
C VAL A 152 -0.36 -1.65 -10.33
N THR A 153 0.11 -0.41 -10.43
CA THR A 153 0.36 0.30 -11.69
C THR A 153 1.84 0.69 -11.82
N ASP A 154 2.16 1.37 -12.94
CA ASP A 154 3.48 1.97 -13.14
C ASP A 154 3.91 2.85 -11.95
N PHE A 155 2.97 3.58 -11.32
CA PHE A 155 3.25 4.47 -10.20
C PHE A 155 3.71 3.71 -8.94
N GLY A 156 3.06 2.59 -8.64
CA GLY A 156 3.43 1.75 -7.51
C GLY A 156 4.84 1.20 -7.65
N LEU A 157 5.18 0.68 -8.83
CA LEU A 157 6.53 0.17 -9.09
C LEU A 157 7.59 1.27 -9.05
N LEU A 158 7.32 2.44 -9.63
CA LEU A 158 8.25 3.58 -9.59
C LEU A 158 8.51 4.12 -8.18
N SER A 159 7.60 3.88 -7.23
CA SER A 159 7.81 4.26 -5.82
C SER A 159 8.93 3.46 -5.14
N LEU A 160 9.33 2.32 -5.71
CA LEU A 160 10.38 1.44 -5.17
C LEU A 160 11.80 2.00 -5.35
N LYS A 161 11.98 3.07 -6.12
CA LYS A 161 13.28 3.67 -6.46
C LYS A 161 14.15 4.06 -5.26
N ASP A 162 13.54 4.25 -4.08
CA ASP A 162 14.23 4.67 -2.85
C ASP A 162 14.68 3.49 -1.98
N LEU A 163 14.34 2.25 -2.35
CA LEU A 163 14.75 1.03 -1.64
C LEU A 163 16.19 0.65 -1.96
N LYS A 164 17.16 1.47 -1.52
CA LYS A 164 18.58 1.34 -1.92
C LYS A 164 19.27 0.04 -1.49
N LYS A 165 18.67 -0.72 -0.56
CA LYS A 165 19.14 -2.03 -0.11
C LYS A 165 18.54 -3.20 -0.89
N LEU A 166 17.58 -2.94 -1.79
CA LEU A 166 16.93 -3.96 -2.60
C LEU A 166 17.94 -4.60 -3.54
N LYS A 167 18.10 -5.92 -3.43
CA LYS A 167 19.00 -6.75 -4.24
C LYS A 167 18.25 -7.51 -5.31
N GLN A 168 17.00 -7.87 -5.05
CA GLN A 168 16.17 -8.63 -5.98
C GLN A 168 14.76 -8.04 -6.04
N LEU A 169 14.31 -7.76 -7.25
CA LEU A 169 12.93 -7.35 -7.55
C LEU A 169 12.38 -8.25 -8.64
N SER A 170 11.25 -8.89 -8.39
CA SER A 170 10.51 -9.62 -9.41
C SER A 170 9.06 -9.15 -9.48
N THR A 171 8.56 -9.03 -10.70
CA THR A 171 7.14 -8.74 -10.96
C THR A 171 6.57 -9.72 -11.96
N HIS A 172 5.31 -10.09 -11.77
CA HIS A 172 4.64 -11.00 -12.70
C HIS A 172 3.13 -10.78 -12.74
N ASN A 173 2.55 -10.73 -13.93
CA ASN A 173 1.12 -10.59 -14.16
C ASN A 173 0.53 -9.38 -13.42
N LEU A 174 0.98 -8.19 -13.79
CA LEU A 174 0.51 -6.92 -13.26
C LEU A 174 -0.23 -6.14 -14.36
N PRO A 175 -1.50 -6.46 -14.65
CA PRO A 175 -2.19 -6.01 -15.87
C PRO A 175 -2.38 -4.50 -16.00
N TYR A 176 -2.21 -3.72 -14.92
CA TYR A 176 -2.31 -2.26 -14.93
C TYR A 176 -0.95 -1.54 -14.95
N VAL A 177 0.15 -2.28 -15.03
CA VAL A 177 1.46 -1.74 -15.40
C VAL A 177 1.49 -1.62 -16.92
N LYS A 178 1.38 -0.40 -17.45
CA LYS A 178 1.23 -0.15 -18.89
C LYS A 178 2.55 0.13 -19.58
N ASN A 179 3.55 0.59 -18.84
CA ASN A 179 4.83 1.06 -19.38
C ASN A 179 6.01 0.35 -18.70
N LEU A 180 5.98 -0.98 -18.66
CA LEU A 180 6.98 -1.79 -17.93
C LEU A 180 8.43 -1.46 -18.33
N GLN A 181 8.69 -1.22 -19.61
CA GLN A 181 10.02 -0.83 -20.11
C GLN A 181 10.53 0.46 -19.46
N LYS A 182 9.69 1.50 -19.42
CA LYS A 182 10.03 2.77 -18.78
C LYS A 182 10.22 2.62 -17.28
N VAL A 183 9.38 1.80 -16.63
CA VAL A 183 9.53 1.48 -15.21
C VAL A 183 10.87 0.81 -14.94
N GLU A 184 11.23 -0.19 -15.76
CA GLU A 184 12.50 -0.90 -15.66
C GLU A 184 13.70 0.04 -15.83
N GLU A 185 13.68 0.93 -16.82
CA GLU A 185 14.75 1.91 -17.06
C GLU A 185 14.97 2.85 -15.85
N GLU A 186 13.88 3.43 -15.32
CA GLU A 186 13.95 4.32 -14.15
C GLU A 186 14.40 3.61 -12.88
N LEU A 187 13.94 2.38 -12.67
CA LEU A 187 14.36 1.56 -11.54
C LEU A 187 15.81 1.16 -11.66
N LYS A 188 16.30 0.70 -12.83
CA LYS A 188 17.72 0.37 -13.05
C LYS A 188 18.62 1.57 -12.80
N LYS A 189 18.22 2.77 -13.23
CA LYS A 189 18.94 4.01 -12.94
C LYS A 189 19.02 4.30 -11.44
N SER A 190 17.94 4.03 -10.71
CA SER A 190 17.82 4.36 -9.28
C SER A 190 18.40 3.28 -8.36
N LEU A 191 18.43 2.03 -8.81
CA LEU A 191 18.80 0.82 -8.08
C LEU A 191 19.80 -0.03 -8.91
N PRO A 192 21.00 0.50 -9.22
CA PRO A 192 21.93 -0.13 -10.16
C PRO A 192 22.45 -1.51 -9.71
N ASN A 193 22.37 -1.81 -8.41
CA ASN A 193 22.81 -3.09 -7.84
C ASN A 193 21.66 -4.09 -7.61
N CYS A 194 20.44 -3.76 -8.02
CA CYS A 194 19.27 -4.62 -7.89
C CYS A 194 19.12 -5.49 -9.14
N SER A 195 19.09 -6.81 -8.97
CA SER A 195 18.72 -7.75 -10.01
C SER A 195 17.20 -7.70 -10.22
N MET A 196 16.77 -7.46 -11.47
CA MET A 196 15.37 -7.26 -11.81
C MET A 196 14.88 -8.34 -12.79
N ASP A 197 13.80 -9.04 -12.42
CA ASP A 197 13.03 -9.95 -13.29
C ASP A 197 11.61 -9.39 -13.42
N LEU A 198 11.45 -8.41 -14.31
CA LEU A 198 10.19 -7.72 -14.52
C LEU A 198 9.44 -8.34 -15.70
N LYS A 199 8.39 -9.11 -15.40
CA LYS A 199 7.52 -9.71 -16.41
C LYS A 199 6.16 -8.99 -16.46
N PRO A 200 5.53 -8.92 -17.65
CA PRO A 200 4.16 -8.44 -17.80
C PRO A 200 3.18 -9.15 -16.87
#